data_AF-A0A3G9JA40-F1
#
_entry.id   AF-A0A3G9JA40-F1
#
_cell.length_a   1.000
_cell.length_b   1.000
_cell.length_c   1.000
_cell.angle_alpha   90.00
_cell.angle_beta   90.00
_cell.angle_gamma   90.00
#
_symmetry.space_group_name_H-M   'P 1'
#
loop_
_entity.id
_entity.type
_entity.pdbx_description
1 polymer ?
#
loop_
_entity_poly.entity_id
_entity_poly.type
_entity_poly.pdbx_seq_one_letter_code
_entity_poly.pdbx_strand_id
1 'polypeptide(L)'
;MDKNTLFSSFGKWLAPICTKTFTDRVNEINQDKYVKKLTTLAYFKLFLLAELKGRDGLRDIANDVLSLEIQRELNLPSISAAQLSRKHNQVDPALLEQVFTRLVKQIHSHANPHLSRNKLKIIDSTTIVLCLQKFKWEHFRSTKAGIKLHSRIA
;
A
#
# COMPACT_ATOMS: atom_id res chain seq x y z
N MET A 1 -1.51 23.55 9.58
CA MET A 1 -0.41 23.06 8.71
C MET A 1 0.88 23.58 9.31
N ASP A 2 1.58 22.75 10.10
CA ASP A 2 2.82 23.16 10.75
C ASP A 2 4.00 23.17 9.77
N LYS A 3 4.79 24.24 9.83
CA LYS A 3 5.87 24.59 8.88
C LYS A 3 7.19 23.84 9.10
N ASN A 4 7.30 22.94 10.08
CA ASN A 4 8.59 22.38 10.52
C ASN A 4 8.61 20.84 10.67
N THR A 5 7.87 20.09 9.86
CA THR A 5 8.16 18.66 9.73
C THR A 5 9.22 18.50 8.66
N LEU A 6 10.50 18.38 9.04
CA LEU A 6 11.51 17.81 8.15
C LEU A 6 10.96 16.46 7.68
N PHE A 7 10.52 16.37 6.42
CA PHE A 7 10.06 15.10 5.89
C PHE A 7 11.19 14.10 6.03
N SER A 8 10.97 13.04 6.81
CA SER A 8 11.88 11.90 6.88
C SER A 8 12.17 11.41 5.45
N SER A 9 13.30 10.74 5.22
CA SER A 9 13.59 10.17 3.89
C SER A 9 12.45 9.28 3.39
N PHE A 10 11.81 8.56 4.32
CA PHE A 10 10.61 7.79 4.06
C PHE A 10 9.40 8.66 3.68
N GLY A 11 9.13 9.74 4.42
CA GLY A 11 8.08 10.70 4.10
C GLY A 11 8.25 11.36 2.73
N LYS A 12 9.50 11.67 2.33
CA LYS A 12 9.83 12.18 0.99
C LYS A 12 9.53 11.15 -0.10
N TRP A 13 9.88 9.89 0.11
CA TRP A 13 9.58 8.79 -0.82
C TRP A 13 8.06 8.56 -0.97
N LEU A 14 7.30 8.76 0.11
CA LEU A 14 5.84 8.63 0.10
C LEU A 14 5.10 9.80 -0.54
N ALA A 15 5.68 11.01 -0.57
CA ALA A 15 5.03 12.23 -1.06
C ALA A 15 4.34 12.08 -2.44
N PRO A 16 4.95 11.45 -3.47
CA PRO A 16 4.29 11.23 -4.76
C PRO A 16 3.19 10.16 -4.73
N ILE A 17 3.13 9.30 -3.71
CA ILE A 17 2.18 8.19 -3.56
C ILE A 17 0.97 8.64 -2.70
N CYS A 18 1.24 9.17 -1.51
CA CYS A 18 0.27 9.66 -0.53
C CYS A 18 -0.09 11.12 -0.78
N THR A 19 -0.64 11.40 -1.96
CA THR A 19 -0.95 12.77 -2.38
C THR A 19 -2.17 13.34 -1.65
N LYS A 20 -2.36 14.66 -1.77
CA LYS A 20 -3.56 15.34 -1.29
C LYS A 20 -4.85 14.70 -1.86
N THR A 21 -4.83 14.31 -3.13
CA THR A 21 -5.96 13.60 -3.77
C THR A 21 -6.33 12.31 -3.04
N PHE A 22 -5.34 11.54 -2.58
CA PHE A 22 -5.60 10.33 -1.79
C PHE A 22 -6.26 10.67 -0.45
N THR A 23 -5.73 11.68 0.26
CA THR A 23 -6.32 12.09 1.55
C THR A 23 -7.71 12.69 1.41
N ASP A 24 -7.97 13.44 0.35
CA ASP A 24 -9.28 14.01 0.04
C ASP A 24 -10.28 12.88 -0.22
N ARG A 25 -9.89 11.86 -1.00
CA ARG A 25 -10.75 10.71 -1.28
C ARG A 25 -11.08 9.89 -0.02
N VAL A 26 -10.11 9.69 0.86
CA VAL A 26 -10.31 9.03 2.17
C VAL A 26 -11.39 9.77 2.99
N ASN A 27 -11.38 11.10 2.95
CA ASN A 27 -12.38 11.92 3.62
C ASN A 27 -13.75 11.86 2.94
N GLU A 28 -13.81 11.97 1.60
CA GLU A 28 -15.06 11.91 0.82
C GLU A 28 -15.86 10.65 1.09
N ILE A 29 -15.20 9.49 1.10
CA ILE A 29 -15.87 8.20 1.35
C ILE A 29 -16.03 7.91 2.85
N ASN A 30 -15.65 8.84 3.73
CA ASN A 30 -15.68 8.69 5.18
C ASN A 30 -14.97 7.40 5.67
N GLN A 31 -13.87 7.02 5.02
CA GLN A 31 -13.15 5.77 5.28
C GLN A 31 -12.64 5.68 6.73
N ASP A 32 -12.32 6.83 7.33
CA ASP A 32 -11.84 6.95 8.71
C ASP A 32 -12.95 7.36 9.70
N LYS A 33 -14.23 7.19 9.34
CA LYS A 33 -15.34 7.46 10.27
C LYS A 33 -15.21 6.58 11.52
N TYR A 34 -15.24 7.22 12.69
CA TYR A 34 -15.05 6.60 14.01
C TYR A 34 -13.66 5.96 14.26
N VAL A 35 -12.67 6.20 13.39
CA VAL A 35 -11.31 5.70 13.57
C VAL A 35 -10.59 6.55 14.63
N LYS A 36 -10.14 5.91 15.71
CA LYS A 36 -9.49 6.58 16.85
C LYS A 36 -7.96 6.59 16.81
N LYS A 37 -7.35 5.58 16.17
CA LYS A 37 -5.89 5.35 16.23
C LYS A 37 -5.28 5.18 14.85
N LEU A 38 -5.63 4.09 14.16
CA LEU A 38 -5.03 3.73 12.88
C LEU A 38 -5.84 4.30 11.70
N THR A 39 -5.52 5.54 11.33
CA THR A 39 -6.06 6.19 10.13
C THR A 39 -5.67 5.42 8.87
N THR A 40 -6.42 5.60 7.79
CA THR A 40 -6.14 4.95 6.51
C THR A 40 -4.81 5.41 5.93
N LEU A 41 -4.46 6.69 6.12
CA LEU A 41 -3.15 7.20 5.75
C LEU A 41 -2.03 6.51 6.55
N ALA A 42 -2.14 6.41 7.88
CA ALA A 42 -1.14 5.75 8.71
C ALA A 42 -1.01 4.25 8.38
N TYR A 43 -2.14 3.57 8.15
CA TYR A 43 -2.18 2.20 7.64
C TYR A 43 -1.42 2.08 6.31
N PHE A 44 -1.72 2.94 5.34
CA PHE A 44 -1.13 2.84 4.01
C PHE A 44 0.38 3.09 4.04
N LYS A 45 0.83 4.11 4.77
CA LYS A 45 2.26 4.35 5.02
C LYS A 45 2.93 3.13 5.67
N LEU A 46 2.32 2.56 6.71
CA LEU A 46 2.90 1.42 7.43
C LEU A 46 3.04 0.17 6.55
N PHE A 47 2.06 -0.11 5.69
CA PHE A 47 2.13 -1.25 4.76
C PHE A 47 3.14 -1.01 3.63
N LEU A 48 3.31 0.21 3.15
CA LEU A 48 4.38 0.53 2.20
C LEU A 48 5.78 0.40 2.84
N LEU A 49 5.91 0.77 4.12
CA LEU A 49 7.13 0.53 4.88
C LEU A 49 7.42 -0.96 5.05
N ALA A 50 6.37 -1.75 5.32
CA ALA A 50 6.46 -3.19 5.44
C ALA A 50 7.00 -3.83 4.15
N GLU A 51 6.46 -3.41 3.00
CA GLU A 51 6.94 -3.85 1.68
C GLU A 51 8.42 -3.46 1.47
N LEU A 52 8.79 -2.21 1.77
CA LEU A 52 10.17 -1.73 1.63
C LEU A 52 11.17 -2.50 2.52
N LYS A 53 10.72 -2.97 3.69
CA LYS A 53 11.51 -3.75 4.64
C LYS A 53 11.41 -5.27 4.42
N GLY A 54 10.60 -5.74 3.47
CA GLY A 54 10.35 -7.17 3.25
C GLY A 54 9.73 -7.86 4.46
N ARG A 55 8.70 -7.26 5.08
CA ARG A 55 7.99 -7.86 6.23
C ARG A 55 6.91 -8.83 5.77
N ASP A 56 7.05 -10.10 6.15
CA ASP A 56 6.09 -11.15 5.78
C ASP A 56 4.91 -11.29 6.77
N GLY A 57 5.05 -10.77 7.99
CA GLY A 57 4.10 -11.01 9.07
C GLY A 57 3.51 -9.74 9.69
N LEU A 58 2.20 -9.74 9.99
CA LEU A 58 1.54 -8.63 10.69
C LEU A 58 2.16 -8.31 12.07
N ARG A 59 2.78 -9.29 12.72
CA ARG A 59 3.50 -9.09 13.99
C ARG A 59 4.77 -8.27 13.78
N ASP A 60 5.51 -8.54 12.71
CA ASP A 60 6.73 -7.80 12.38
C ASP A 60 6.41 -6.37 11.95
N ILE A 61 5.32 -6.19 11.19
CA ILE A 61 4.80 -4.86 10.85
C ILE A 61 4.39 -4.08 12.11
N ALA A 62 3.74 -4.74 13.08
CA ALA A 62 3.38 -4.12 14.35
C ALA A 62 4.63 -3.73 15.16
N ASN A 63 5.67 -4.56 15.16
CA ASN A 63 6.93 -4.30 15.85
C ASN A 63 7.68 -3.11 15.27
N ASP A 64 7.55 -2.83 13.97
CA ASP A 64 8.16 -1.64 13.36
C ASP A 64 7.66 -0.33 14.02
N VAL A 65 6.42 -0.30 14.55
CA VAL A 65 5.85 0.86 15.25
C VAL A 65 6.46 1.07 16.65
N LEU A 66 7.29 0.15 17.15
CA LEU A 66 8.03 0.37 18.41
C LEU A 66 9.14 1.43 18.27
N SER A 67 9.59 1.72 17.03
CA SER A 67 10.56 2.78 16.77
C SER A 67 9.94 4.16 16.92
N LEU A 68 10.55 5.04 17.73
CA LEU A 68 10.13 6.43 17.92
C LEU A 68 10.06 7.22 16.63
N GLU A 69 10.95 6.95 15.67
CA GLU A 69 10.93 7.61 14.35
C GLU A 69 9.63 7.28 13.58
N ILE A 70 9.27 6.00 13.58
CA ILE A 70 8.06 5.51 12.91
C ILE A 70 6.80 6.03 13.63
N GLN A 71 6.81 6.06 14.98
CA GLN A 71 5.69 6.63 15.75
C GLN A 71 5.45 8.10 15.39
N ARG A 72 6.51 8.89 15.25
CA ARG A 72 6.42 10.31 14.86
C ARG A 72 5.90 10.48 13.43
N GLU A 73 6.40 9.69 12.48
CA GLU A 73 6.00 9.76 11.06
C GLU A 73 4.54 9.32 10.82
N LEU A 74 4.07 8.33 11.59
CA LEU A 74 2.73 7.77 11.47
C LEU A 74 1.71 8.40 12.43
N ASN A 75 2.17 9.18 13.41
CA ASN A 75 1.38 9.63 14.56
C ASN A 75 0.66 8.47 15.26
N LEU A 76 1.36 7.35 15.46
CA LEU A 76 0.82 6.10 15.98
C LEU A 76 1.76 5.54 17.05
N PRO A 77 1.40 5.56 18.35
CA PRO A 77 2.31 5.16 19.42
C PRO A 77 2.54 3.64 19.49
N SER A 78 1.51 2.86 19.21
CA SER A 78 1.59 1.40 19.18
C SER A 78 0.41 0.81 18.43
N ILE A 79 0.59 -0.41 17.93
CA ILE A 79 -0.44 -1.18 17.25
C ILE A 79 -0.20 -2.67 17.45
N SER A 80 -1.26 -3.46 17.46
CA SER A 80 -1.19 -4.92 17.46
C SER A 80 -1.48 -5.50 16.08
N ALA A 81 -0.95 -6.70 15.81
CA ALA A 81 -1.25 -7.44 14.58
C ALA A 81 -2.76 -7.63 14.34
N ALA A 82 -3.55 -7.82 15.41
CA ALA A 82 -5.00 -7.94 15.32
C ALA A 82 -5.68 -6.63 14.86
N GLN A 83 -5.17 -5.46 15.31
CA GLN A 83 -5.68 -4.18 14.83
C GLN A 83 -5.30 -3.93 13.36
N LEU A 84 -4.10 -4.33 12.93
CA LEU A 84 -3.70 -4.26 11.52
C LEU A 84 -4.60 -5.12 10.64
N SER A 85 -4.86 -6.36 11.05
CA SER A 85 -5.77 -7.26 10.32
C SER A 85 -7.19 -6.68 10.21
N ARG A 86 -7.74 -6.15 11.32
CA ARG A 86 -9.06 -5.51 11.29
C ARG A 86 -9.11 -4.31 10.36
N LYS A 87 -8.08 -3.44 10.39
CA LYS A 87 -8.02 -2.28 9.50
C LYS A 87 -7.89 -2.70 8.04
N HIS A 88 -7.04 -3.68 7.73
CA HIS A 88 -6.85 -4.21 6.38
C HIS A 88 -8.18 -4.68 5.76
N ASN A 89 -9.02 -5.37 6.54
CA ASN A 89 -10.34 -5.82 6.10
C ASN A 89 -11.37 -4.70 5.90
N GLN A 90 -11.11 -3.49 6.42
CA GLN A 90 -12.03 -2.34 6.34
C GLN A 90 -11.66 -1.35 5.25
N VAL A 91 -10.40 -1.32 4.83
CA VAL A 91 -9.92 -0.37 3.83
C VAL A 91 -10.52 -0.71 2.47
N ASP A 92 -11.19 0.27 1.85
CA ASP A 92 -11.74 0.12 0.51
C ASP A 92 -10.62 -0.14 -0.52
N PRO A 93 -10.61 -1.30 -1.21
CA PRO A 93 -9.61 -1.60 -2.24
C PRO A 93 -9.56 -0.56 -3.37
N ALA A 94 -10.66 0.14 -3.65
CA ALA A 94 -10.72 1.17 -4.68
C ALA A 94 -9.78 2.35 -4.39
N LEU A 95 -9.42 2.58 -3.13
CA LEU A 95 -8.40 3.58 -2.78
C LEU A 95 -7.03 3.20 -3.32
N LEU A 96 -6.65 1.93 -3.19
CA LEU A 96 -5.36 1.41 -3.65
C LEU A 96 -5.31 1.35 -5.19
N GLU A 97 -6.41 0.96 -5.82
CA GLU A 97 -6.56 0.98 -7.28
C GLU A 97 -6.38 2.38 -7.86
N GLN A 98 -6.97 3.40 -7.23
CA GLN A 98 -6.81 4.79 -7.64
C GLN A 98 -5.35 5.26 -7.56
N VAL A 99 -4.66 4.91 -6.47
CA VAL A 99 -3.22 5.22 -6.33
C VAL A 99 -2.42 4.54 -7.44
N PHE A 100 -2.63 3.24 -7.66
CA PHE A 100 -1.96 2.50 -8.72
C PHE A 100 -2.19 3.11 -10.10
N THR A 101 -3.45 3.33 -10.47
CA THR A 101 -3.83 3.89 -11.78
C THR A 101 -3.24 5.28 -12.00
N ARG A 102 -3.22 6.11 -10.95
CA ARG A 102 -2.61 7.44 -11.02
C ARG A 102 -1.11 7.35 -11.26
N LEU A 103 -0.41 6.49 -10.53
CA LEU A 103 1.04 6.29 -10.70
C LEU A 103 1.37 5.78 -12.10
N VAL A 104 0.61 4.82 -12.62
CA VAL A 104 0.74 4.33 -14.00
C VAL A 104 0.59 5.48 -14.99
N LYS A 105 -0.47 6.31 -14.87
CA LYS A 105 -0.67 7.49 -15.73
C LYS A 105 0.48 8.48 -15.65
N GLN A 106 1.03 8.73 -14.46
CA GLN A 106 2.19 9.60 -14.27
C GLN A 106 3.44 9.06 -14.95
N ILE A 107 3.69 7.75 -14.88
CA ILE A 107 4.80 7.12 -15.59
C ILE A 107 4.63 7.31 -17.11
N HIS A 108 3.42 7.09 -17.63
CA HIS A 108 3.12 7.30 -19.05
C HIS A 108 3.25 8.76 -19.49
N SER A 109 2.89 9.74 -18.65
CA SER A 109 3.02 11.15 -19.00
C SER A 109 4.48 11.63 -19.07
N HIS A 110 5.38 10.98 -18.34
CA HIS A 110 6.82 11.28 -18.38
C HIS A 110 7.55 10.49 -19.48
N ALA A 111 6.92 9.45 -20.05
CA ALA A 111 7.47 8.72 -21.17
C ALA A 111 7.48 9.63 -22.42
N ASN A 112 8.67 9.98 -22.90
CA ASN A 112 8.86 10.91 -24.00
C ASN A 112 8.18 10.40 -25.29
N PRO A 113 7.22 11.13 -25.89
CA PRO A 113 6.54 10.70 -27.12
C PRO A 113 7.51 10.50 -28.29
N HIS A 114 8.60 11.27 -28.34
CA HIS A 114 9.61 11.22 -29.40
C HIS A 114 10.57 10.03 -29.30
N LEU A 115 10.75 9.45 -28.10
CA LEU A 115 11.51 8.22 -27.87
C LEU A 115 10.63 6.96 -28.06
N SER A 116 9.30 7.13 -28.10
CA SER A 116 8.28 6.08 -28.22
C SER A 116 8.08 5.58 -29.67
N ARG A 117 9.12 5.46 -30.49
CA ARG A 117 9.01 4.70 -31.76
C ARG A 117 8.71 3.22 -31.49
N ASN A 118 9.12 2.72 -30.33
CA ASN A 118 8.78 1.40 -29.81
C ASN A 118 7.98 1.57 -28.51
N LYS A 119 6.68 1.27 -28.53
CA LYS A 119 5.86 1.18 -27.32
C LYS A 119 6.35 0.00 -26.49
N LEU A 120 7.26 0.24 -25.54
CA LEU A 120 7.69 -0.74 -24.55
C LEU A 120 6.51 -1.10 -23.66
N LYS A 121 6.03 -2.35 -23.78
CA LYS A 121 4.98 -2.90 -22.92
C LYS A 121 5.66 -3.75 -21.85
N ILE A 122 5.58 -3.31 -20.60
CA ILE A 122 6.09 -4.12 -19.48
C ILE A 122 4.98 -5.11 -19.12
N ILE A 123 5.31 -6.39 -19.25
CA ILE A 123 4.44 -7.50 -18.86
C ILE A 123 5.14 -8.21 -17.72
N ASP A 124 4.44 -8.38 -16.61
CA ASP A 124 4.91 -9.12 -15.46
C ASP A 124 3.83 -10.07 -14.95
N SER A 125 4.24 -11.11 -14.24
CA SER A 125 3.31 -12.00 -13.56
C SER A 125 3.80 -12.40 -12.18
N THR A 126 2.93 -12.20 -11.18
CA THR A 126 3.22 -12.53 -9.79
C THR A 126 2.25 -13.59 -9.31
N THR A 127 2.73 -14.56 -8.54
CA THR A 127 1.87 -15.58 -7.93
C THR A 127 1.73 -15.30 -6.44
N ILE A 128 0.50 -15.06 -5.99
CA ILE A 128 0.15 -14.88 -4.58
C ILE A 128 -0.22 -16.25 -4.04
N VAL A 129 0.64 -16.81 -3.18
CA VAL A 129 0.40 -18.12 -2.55
C VAL A 129 -0.59 -17.97 -1.39
N LEU A 130 -1.61 -18.82 -1.37
CA LEU A 130 -2.70 -18.78 -0.41
C LEU A 130 -2.81 -20.08 0.40
N CYS A 131 -3.51 -19.99 1.55
CA CYS A 131 -3.80 -21.15 2.37
C CYS A 131 -4.92 -22.00 1.74
N LEU A 132 -4.62 -23.23 1.34
CA LEU A 132 -5.56 -24.14 0.68
C LEU A 132 -6.81 -24.43 1.51
N GLN A 133 -6.69 -24.48 2.84
CA GLN A 133 -7.83 -24.73 3.72
C GLN A 133 -8.87 -23.60 3.68
N LYS A 134 -8.42 -22.35 3.48
CA LYS A 134 -9.30 -21.17 3.40
C LYS A 134 -9.76 -20.87 1.98
N PHE A 135 -8.91 -21.12 0.98
CA PHE A 135 -9.14 -20.79 -0.43
C PHE A 135 -9.21 -22.06 -1.27
N LYS A 136 -10.19 -22.93 -0.97
CA LYS A 136 -10.35 -24.23 -1.65
C LYS A 136 -10.69 -24.13 -3.14
N TRP A 137 -11.20 -22.99 -3.58
CA TRP A 137 -11.61 -22.74 -4.96
C TRP A 137 -10.43 -22.51 -5.92
N GLU A 138 -9.24 -22.19 -5.41
CA GLU A 138 -8.07 -21.87 -6.24
C GLU A 138 -6.95 -22.87 -6.03
N HIS A 139 -7.00 -24.02 -6.71
CA HIS A 139 -5.99 -25.07 -6.54
C HIS A 139 -4.72 -24.75 -7.35
N PHE A 140 -3.58 -24.53 -6.68
CA PHE A 140 -2.30 -24.21 -7.34
C PHE A 140 -1.29 -25.36 -7.23
N ARG A 141 -1.16 -25.96 -6.04
CA ARG A 141 -0.36 -27.17 -5.78
C ARG A 141 -1.10 -28.06 -4.78
N SER A 142 -0.65 -29.31 -4.63
CA SER A 142 -1.22 -30.30 -3.70
C SER A 142 -1.51 -29.75 -2.29
N THR A 143 -0.67 -28.85 -1.78
CA THR A 143 -0.80 -28.27 -0.43
C THR A 143 -1.08 -26.77 -0.41
N LYS A 144 -1.17 -26.10 -1.57
CA LYS A 144 -1.25 -24.63 -1.66
C LYS A 144 -2.34 -24.20 -2.64
N ALA A 145 -3.09 -23.20 -2.23
CA ALA A 145 -3.87 -22.40 -3.14
C ALA A 145 -3.00 -21.27 -3.69
N GLY A 146 -3.39 -20.63 -4.79
CA GLY A 146 -2.64 -19.46 -5.26
C GLY A 146 -3.22 -18.78 -6.48
N ILE A 147 -3.19 -17.45 -6.47
CA ILE A 147 -3.72 -16.62 -7.55
C ILE A 147 -2.54 -16.13 -8.38
N LYS A 148 -2.62 -16.25 -9.71
CA LYS A 148 -1.63 -15.64 -10.63
C LYS A 148 -2.16 -14.31 -11.15
N LEU A 149 -1.48 -13.23 -10.77
CA LEU A 149 -1.75 -11.89 -11.25
C LEU A 149 -0.92 -11.63 -12.50
N HIS A 150 -1.57 -11.26 -13.59
CA HIS A 150 -0.90 -10.81 -14.81
C HIS A 150 -1.05 -9.29 -14.93
N SER A 151 0.08 -8.59 -14.90
CA SER A 151 0.12 -7.13 -14.96
C SER A 151 0.71 -6.68 -16.28
N ARG A 152 0.04 -5.73 -16.94
CA ARG A 152 0.55 -5.07 -18.14
C ARG A 152 0.51 -3.56 -17.93
N ILE A 153 1.68 -2.94 -17.96
CA ILE A 153 1.85 -1.49 -17.92
C ILE A 153 2.16 -1.06 -19.36
N ALA A 154 1.21 -0.38 -20.02
CA ALA A 154 1.24 -0.08 -21.45
C ALA A 154 0.73 1.32 -21.76
#